data_AF-A0A1S3RAS7-F1
#
_entry.id   AF-A0A1S3RAS7-F1
#
_cell.length_a   1.000
_cell.length_b   1.000
_cell.length_c   1.000
_cell.angle_alpha   90.00
_cell.angle_beta   90.00
_cell.angle_gamma   90.00
#
_symmetry.space_group_name_H-M   'P 1'
#
loop_
_entity.id
_entity.type
_entity.pdbx_description
1 polymer ?
#
loop_
_entity_poly.entity_id
_entity_poly.type
_entity_poly.pdbx_seq_one_letter_code
_entity_poly.pdbx_strand_id
1 'polypeptide(L)'
;MLEERRGEGSGTERLASRVTRDRERVEARKEGMPWVSVYWGVLGCGTGGVMMDLKESCGSEGSHESSSLHPSSWQAFSHTSTLHGLRFIFPYGRPTPRRLLWAAALLACLGLLALESAERLAYFLSYPHVTSVDAVMSGSLVFPAVTVCNLNAYRFSRLSRNDLYHAGELLALLDVHLRIPEPQLAEPHVLAFLTDKANFTAYRPKPFSMREFTERVGHDLKEMMLYCRYQGQECSHKDFKI
;
A
#
# COMPACT_ATOMS: atom_id res chain seq x y z
N MET A 1 -12.60 37.62 23.62
CA MET A 1 -13.71 37.97 22.70
C MET A 1 -13.60 36.99 21.55
N LEU A 2 -14.60 36.12 21.42
CA LEU A 2 -14.63 35.00 20.49
C LEU A 2 -14.91 35.50 19.08
N GLU A 3 -14.10 35.10 18.11
CA GLU A 3 -14.53 34.98 16.71
C GLU A 3 -14.33 33.53 16.29
N GLU A 4 -15.35 32.73 16.56
CA GLU A 4 -15.52 31.37 16.08
C GLU A 4 -16.46 31.44 14.88
N ARG A 5 -15.96 31.15 13.68
CA ARG A 5 -16.59 30.27 12.69
C ARG A 5 -15.91 30.34 11.31
N ARG A 6 -15.97 29.17 10.65
CA ARG A 6 -15.92 28.93 9.20
C ARG A 6 -14.56 28.45 8.65
N GLY A 7 -14.20 27.21 9.00
CA GLY A 7 -13.12 26.46 8.35
C GLY A 7 -13.30 24.94 8.23
N GLU A 8 -14.35 24.34 8.79
CA GLU A 8 -14.49 22.86 8.88
C GLU A 8 -15.15 22.18 7.66
N GLY A 9 -15.58 22.93 6.64
CA GLY A 9 -16.22 22.35 5.45
C GLY A 9 -15.25 21.79 4.41
N SER A 10 -13.99 22.23 4.41
CA SER A 10 -13.10 22.00 3.25
C SER A 10 -12.21 20.75 3.37
N GLY A 11 -12.05 20.21 4.58
CA GLY A 11 -11.21 19.03 4.84
C GLY A 11 -11.98 17.72 4.66
N THR A 12 -13.23 17.68 5.10
CA THR A 12 -14.12 16.52 5.04
C THR A 12 -14.55 16.19 3.61
N GLU A 13 -14.85 17.21 2.79
CA GLU A 13 -15.16 17.03 1.36
C GLU A 13 -13.95 16.53 0.55
N ARG A 14 -12.74 16.97 0.90
CA ARG A 14 -11.48 16.51 0.28
C ARG A 14 -11.12 15.08 0.66
N LEU A 15 -11.45 14.66 1.88
CA LEU A 15 -11.25 13.29 2.32
C LEU A 15 -12.27 12.34 1.68
N ALA A 16 -13.55 12.73 1.62
CA ALA A 16 -14.60 11.98 0.93
C ALA A 16 -14.29 11.81 -0.56
N SER A 17 -13.80 12.87 -1.23
CA SER A 17 -13.40 12.84 -2.64
C SER A 17 -12.16 11.97 -2.93
N ARG A 18 -11.30 11.72 -1.94
CA ARG A 18 -10.17 10.77 -2.08
C ARG A 18 -10.64 9.33 -1.92
N VAL A 19 -11.52 9.08 -0.95
CA VAL A 19 -12.07 7.74 -0.70
C VAL A 19 -12.91 7.24 -1.89
N THR A 20 -13.70 8.10 -2.54
CA THR A 20 -14.44 7.72 -3.76
C THR A 20 -13.52 7.44 -4.94
N ARG A 21 -12.45 8.23 -5.11
CA ARG A 21 -11.46 8.04 -6.18
C ARG A 21 -10.64 6.75 -6.02
N ASP A 22 -10.33 6.36 -4.78
CA ASP A 22 -9.65 5.08 -4.52
C ASP A 22 -10.58 3.88 -4.70
N ARG A 23 -11.89 4.02 -4.43
CA ARG A 23 -12.90 3.01 -4.75
C ARG A 23 -13.02 2.78 -6.26
N GLU A 24 -13.03 3.84 -7.07
CA GLU A 24 -13.03 3.73 -8.54
C GLU A 24 -11.72 3.13 -9.09
N ARG A 25 -10.57 3.42 -8.47
CA ARG A 25 -9.27 2.84 -8.88
C ARG A 25 -9.15 1.34 -8.56
N VAL A 26 -9.76 0.89 -7.46
CA VAL A 26 -9.86 -0.54 -7.12
C VAL A 26 -10.81 -1.27 -8.07
N GLU A 27 -11.91 -0.63 -8.49
CA GLU A 27 -12.82 -1.18 -9.51
C GLU A 27 -12.15 -1.25 -10.90
N ALA A 28 -11.40 -0.22 -11.32
CA ALA A 28 -10.65 -0.21 -12.57
C ALA A 28 -9.50 -1.25 -12.61
N ARG A 29 -8.94 -1.62 -11.44
CA ARG A 29 -7.94 -2.69 -11.35
C ARG A 29 -8.56 -4.09 -11.53
N LYS A 30 -9.87 -4.25 -11.32
CA LYS A 30 -10.57 -5.49 -11.70
C LYS A 30 -10.68 -5.64 -13.22
N GLU A 31 -10.78 -4.54 -13.95
CA GLU A 31 -10.84 -4.57 -15.42
C GLU A 31 -9.47 -4.85 -16.10
N GLY A 32 -8.37 -4.69 -15.36
CA GLY A 32 -7.00 -4.94 -15.86
C GLY A 32 -6.46 -6.36 -15.61
N MET A 33 -7.26 -7.30 -15.13
CA MET A 33 -6.81 -8.67 -14.86
C MET A 33 -7.04 -9.55 -16.11
N PRO A 34 -5.98 -10.08 -16.76
CA PRO A 34 -6.09 -10.84 -18.01
C PRO A 34 -6.91 -12.15 -17.89
N TRP A 35 -7.26 -12.56 -16.67
CA TRP A 35 -8.05 -13.76 -16.37
C TRP A 35 -9.57 -13.54 -16.57
N VAL A 36 -10.09 -12.33 -16.37
CA VAL A 36 -11.53 -12.05 -16.60
C VAL A 36 -11.90 -12.13 -18.08
N SER A 37 -10.94 -11.85 -18.97
CA SER A 37 -11.14 -11.93 -20.42
C SER A 37 -11.33 -13.37 -20.93
N VAL A 38 -10.93 -14.39 -20.16
CA VAL A 38 -11.17 -15.80 -20.50
C VAL A 38 -12.64 -16.18 -20.26
N TYR A 39 -13.30 -15.56 -19.27
CA TYR A 39 -14.73 -15.82 -18.98
C TYR A 39 -15.68 -15.31 -20.07
N TRP A 40 -15.37 -14.18 -20.71
CA TRP A 40 -16.25 -13.64 -21.76
C TRP A 40 -16.11 -14.38 -23.10
N GLY A 41 -15.01 -15.11 -23.32
CA GLY A 41 -14.77 -15.88 -24.54
C GLY A 41 -15.49 -17.23 -24.60
N VAL A 42 -15.82 -17.83 -23.45
CA VAL A 42 -16.39 -19.19 -23.39
C VAL A 42 -17.92 -19.17 -23.16
N LEU A 43 -18.47 -18.13 -22.53
CA LEU A 43 -19.93 -17.98 -22.32
C LEU A 43 -20.67 -17.24 -23.44
N GLY A 44 -19.99 -16.88 -24.53
CA GLY A 44 -20.55 -16.12 -25.66
C GLY A 44 -21.39 -16.90 -26.68
N CYS A 45 -21.78 -18.16 -26.42
CA CYS A 45 -22.61 -18.92 -27.36
C CYS A 45 -23.76 -19.63 -26.64
N GLY A 46 -24.96 -19.02 -26.69
CA GLY A 46 -26.24 -19.70 -26.55
C GLY A 46 -26.84 -19.72 -25.15
N THR A 47 -27.40 -18.61 -24.68
CA THR A 47 -28.48 -18.62 -23.69
C THR A 47 -29.78 -19.11 -24.36
N GLY A 48 -29.86 -20.41 -24.61
CA GLY A 48 -31.14 -21.10 -24.70
C GLY A 48 -31.55 -21.50 -23.29
N GLY A 49 -32.53 -20.80 -22.70
CA GLY A 49 -33.07 -21.15 -21.40
C GLY A 49 -33.57 -22.59 -21.39
N VAL A 50 -33.05 -23.42 -20.50
CA VAL A 50 -33.63 -24.72 -20.19
C VAL A 50 -34.26 -24.63 -18.81
N MET A 51 -35.57 -24.42 -18.86
CA MET A 51 -36.52 -24.59 -17.78
C MET A 51 -36.35 -25.99 -17.17
N MET A 52 -36.13 -26.04 -15.86
CA MET A 52 -36.18 -27.28 -15.09
C MET A 52 -37.65 -27.60 -14.84
N ASP A 53 -38.19 -28.56 -15.59
CA ASP A 53 -39.44 -29.24 -15.23
C ASP A 53 -39.09 -30.59 -14.60
N LEU A 54 -39.35 -30.68 -13.30
CA LEU A 54 -39.30 -31.90 -12.53
C LEU A 54 -40.56 -32.70 -12.85
N LYS A 55 -40.47 -33.69 -13.75
CA LYS A 55 -41.52 -34.69 -13.94
C LYS A 55 -41.03 -36.05 -13.44
N GLU A 56 -41.35 -36.31 -12.17
CA GLU A 56 -41.48 -37.65 -11.64
C GLU A 56 -42.39 -38.50 -12.55
N SER A 57 -41.89 -39.65 -13.01
CA SER A 57 -42.75 -40.73 -13.50
C SER A 57 -42.06 -42.07 -13.24
N CYS A 58 -42.53 -42.75 -12.21
CA CYS A 58 -42.33 -44.17 -11.99
C CYS A 58 -43.05 -44.95 -13.10
N GLY A 59 -42.39 -45.95 -13.70
CA GLY A 59 -42.97 -46.81 -14.74
C GLY A 59 -42.27 -48.16 -14.78
N SER A 60 -43.06 -49.20 -14.55
CA SER A 60 -42.69 -50.59 -14.24
C SER A 60 -41.87 -51.36 -15.27
N GLU A 61 -41.18 -52.33 -14.68
CA GLU A 61 -40.74 -53.66 -15.14
C GLU A 61 -41.12 -54.12 -16.55
N GLY A 62 -40.11 -54.60 -17.26
CA GLY A 62 -40.21 -55.42 -18.47
C GLY A 62 -38.97 -56.29 -18.58
N SER A 63 -39.08 -57.53 -18.09
CA SER A 63 -38.09 -58.60 -18.20
C SER A 63 -38.00 -59.13 -19.64
N HIS A 64 -36.80 -59.29 -20.19
CA HIS A 64 -36.46 -60.41 -21.10
C HIS A 64 -34.93 -60.62 -21.11
N GLU A 65 -34.55 -61.84 -20.73
CA GLU A 65 -33.25 -62.51 -20.85
C GLU A 65 -32.76 -62.48 -22.32
N SER A 66 -31.50 -62.65 -22.73
CA SER A 66 -30.30 -63.30 -22.22
C SER A 66 -29.17 -62.93 -23.21
N SER A 67 -27.94 -62.72 -22.73
CA SER A 67 -26.69 -63.08 -23.44
C SER A 67 -25.47 -62.63 -22.62
N SER A 68 -24.74 -63.63 -22.17
CA SER A 68 -23.48 -63.60 -21.45
C SER A 68 -22.40 -62.74 -22.10
N LEU A 69 -21.99 -61.65 -21.44
CA LEU A 69 -20.70 -61.01 -21.61
C LEU A 69 -20.27 -60.51 -20.24
N HIS A 70 -19.21 -61.09 -19.69
CA HIS A 70 -18.55 -60.65 -18.46
C HIS A 70 -18.39 -59.12 -18.51
N PRO A 71 -18.94 -58.33 -17.57
CA PRO A 71 -18.78 -56.89 -17.59
C PRO A 71 -17.29 -56.60 -17.58
N SER A 72 -16.81 -55.84 -18.56
CA SER A 72 -15.43 -55.39 -18.53
C SER A 72 -15.26 -54.58 -17.23
N SER A 73 -14.11 -54.72 -16.57
CA SER A 73 -13.86 -54.16 -15.23
C SER A 73 -14.18 -52.67 -15.11
N TRP A 74 -14.08 -51.94 -16.23
CA TRP A 74 -14.34 -50.52 -16.33
C TRP A 74 -15.83 -50.13 -16.22
N GLN A 75 -16.74 -50.96 -16.72
CA GLN A 75 -18.18 -50.70 -16.69
C GLN A 75 -18.71 -50.88 -15.27
N ALA A 76 -18.32 -51.99 -14.61
CA ALA A 76 -18.65 -52.22 -13.21
C ALA A 76 -18.15 -51.08 -12.31
N PHE A 77 -16.96 -50.56 -12.58
CA PHE A 77 -16.39 -49.40 -11.90
C PHE A 77 -17.15 -48.09 -12.17
N SER A 78 -17.55 -47.84 -13.41
CA SER A 78 -18.29 -46.61 -13.78
C SER A 78 -19.66 -46.49 -13.09
N HIS A 79 -20.28 -47.62 -12.77
CA HIS A 79 -21.57 -47.70 -12.09
C HIS A 79 -21.47 -47.62 -10.55
N THR A 80 -20.32 -47.96 -9.97
CA THR A 80 -20.06 -47.85 -8.52
C THR A 80 -19.37 -46.55 -8.14
N SER A 81 -18.90 -45.77 -9.12
CA SER A 81 -18.28 -44.47 -8.90
C SER A 81 -19.29 -43.41 -8.44
N THR A 82 -18.86 -42.51 -7.55
CA THR A 82 -19.60 -41.32 -7.14
C THR A 82 -19.51 -40.18 -8.17
N LEU A 83 -18.69 -40.32 -9.22
CA LEU A 83 -18.49 -39.31 -10.24
C LEU A 83 -19.74 -39.18 -11.11
N HIS A 84 -20.44 -38.05 -10.94
CA HIS A 84 -21.69 -37.78 -11.64
C HIS A 84 -21.42 -37.67 -13.15
N GLY A 85 -22.11 -38.50 -13.94
CA GLY A 85 -21.96 -38.51 -15.40
C GLY A 85 -21.16 -39.69 -15.96
N LEU A 86 -20.32 -40.35 -15.15
CA LEU A 86 -19.45 -41.44 -15.62
C LEU A 86 -20.24 -42.66 -16.11
N ARG A 87 -21.36 -42.96 -15.44
CA ARG A 87 -22.31 -44.03 -15.81
C ARG A 87 -22.93 -43.86 -17.21
N PHE A 88 -23.09 -42.63 -17.69
CA PHE A 88 -23.68 -42.37 -19.02
C PHE A 88 -22.67 -42.49 -20.16
N ILE A 89 -21.38 -42.55 -19.81
CA ILE A 89 -20.26 -42.70 -20.75
C ILE A 89 -19.93 -44.17 -20.98
N PHE A 90 -20.27 -45.09 -20.07
CA PHE A 90 -19.99 -46.53 -20.24
C PHE A 90 -21.23 -47.43 -20.08
N PRO A 91 -22.33 -47.20 -20.82
CA PRO A 91 -23.46 -48.11 -20.83
C PRO A 91 -23.11 -49.43 -21.54
N TYR A 92 -23.82 -50.51 -21.18
CA TYR A 92 -23.76 -51.80 -21.89
C TYR A 92 -24.26 -51.64 -23.33
N GLY A 93 -23.39 -51.80 -24.35
CA GLY A 93 -23.79 -51.82 -25.77
C GLY A 93 -22.91 -51.01 -26.73
N ARG A 94 -23.40 -50.80 -27.96
CA ARG A 94 -22.70 -50.08 -29.05
C ARG A 94 -22.55 -48.57 -28.75
N PRO A 95 -21.49 -47.89 -29.23
CA PRO A 95 -21.33 -46.45 -29.02
C PRO A 95 -22.44 -45.67 -29.75
N THR A 96 -23.14 -44.80 -29.02
CA THR A 96 -24.21 -43.94 -29.55
C THR A 96 -23.79 -42.46 -29.53
N PRO A 97 -24.35 -41.60 -30.40
CA PRO A 97 -24.04 -40.15 -30.37
C PRO A 97 -24.39 -39.49 -29.03
N ARG A 98 -25.42 -40.01 -28.34
CA ARG A 98 -25.78 -39.58 -26.97
C ARG A 98 -24.65 -39.79 -25.97
N ARG A 99 -23.85 -40.86 -26.11
CA ARG A 99 -22.68 -41.13 -25.28
C ARG A 99 -21.59 -40.08 -25.47
N LEU A 100 -21.35 -39.67 -26.73
CA LEU A 100 -20.39 -38.62 -27.04
C LEU A 100 -20.81 -37.28 -26.43
N LEU A 101 -22.12 -36.97 -26.45
CA LEU A 101 -22.64 -35.78 -25.80
C LEU A 101 -22.42 -35.80 -24.28
N TRP A 102 -22.70 -36.93 -23.60
CA TRP A 102 -22.44 -37.05 -22.16
C TRP A 102 -20.95 -37.01 -21.82
N ALA A 103 -20.09 -37.60 -22.65
CA ALA A 103 -18.65 -37.52 -22.49
C ALA A 103 -18.14 -36.08 -22.67
N ALA A 104 -18.62 -35.38 -23.70
CA ALA A 104 -18.27 -33.99 -23.95
C ALA A 104 -18.75 -33.08 -22.80
N ALA A 105 -19.97 -33.27 -22.30
CA ALA A 105 -20.50 -32.53 -21.17
C ALA A 105 -19.66 -32.78 -19.90
N LEU A 106 -19.29 -34.03 -19.60
CA LEU A 106 -18.46 -34.34 -18.44
C LEU A 106 -17.05 -33.72 -18.57
N LEU A 107 -16.44 -33.81 -19.74
CA LEU A 107 -15.14 -33.19 -20.02
C LEU A 107 -15.20 -31.68 -19.90
N ALA A 108 -16.29 -31.04 -20.37
CA ALA A 108 -16.50 -29.61 -20.23
C ALA A 108 -16.64 -29.22 -18.74
N CYS A 109 -17.43 -29.95 -17.95
CA CYS A 109 -17.55 -29.71 -16.51
C CYS A 109 -16.22 -29.89 -15.77
N LEU A 110 -15.45 -30.93 -16.11
CA LEU A 110 -14.15 -31.18 -15.50
C LEU A 110 -13.12 -30.10 -15.89
N GLY A 111 -13.14 -29.65 -17.15
CA GLY A 111 -12.30 -28.57 -17.65
C GLY A 111 -12.60 -27.23 -16.96
N LEU A 112 -13.88 -26.86 -16.85
CA LEU A 112 -14.31 -25.65 -16.14
C LEU A 112 -13.92 -25.70 -14.66
N LEU A 113 -14.12 -26.85 -13.99
CA LEU A 113 -13.71 -27.04 -12.61
C LEU A 113 -12.19 -26.87 -12.44
N ALA A 114 -11.38 -27.45 -13.33
CA ALA A 114 -9.93 -27.32 -13.29
C ALA A 114 -9.49 -25.86 -13.49
N LEU A 115 -10.06 -25.14 -14.46
CA LEU A 115 -9.75 -23.74 -14.73
C LEU A 115 -10.10 -22.83 -13.55
N GLU A 116 -11.34 -22.90 -13.04
CA GLU A 116 -11.79 -22.17 -11.84
C GLU A 116 -10.89 -22.47 -10.64
N SER A 117 -10.54 -23.74 -10.42
CA SER A 117 -9.68 -24.13 -9.30
C SER A 117 -8.26 -23.58 -9.42
N ALA A 118 -7.69 -23.57 -10.64
CA ALA A 118 -6.36 -23.03 -10.90
C ALA A 118 -6.32 -21.51 -10.71
N GLU A 119 -7.35 -20.79 -11.16
CA GLU A 119 -7.46 -19.35 -10.95
C GLU A 119 -7.61 -18.98 -9.47
N ARG A 120 -8.45 -19.69 -8.73
CA ARG A 120 -8.61 -19.46 -7.29
C ARG A 120 -7.33 -19.80 -6.52
N LEU A 121 -6.62 -20.86 -6.91
CA LEU A 121 -5.34 -21.22 -6.33
C LEU A 121 -4.27 -20.15 -6.65
N ALA A 122 -4.21 -19.66 -7.88
CA ALA A 122 -3.30 -18.58 -8.27
C ALA A 122 -3.60 -17.28 -7.50
N TYR A 123 -4.89 -16.94 -7.33
CA TYR A 123 -5.30 -15.79 -6.52
C TYR A 123 -4.92 -15.98 -5.04
N PHE A 124 -5.14 -17.15 -4.46
CA PHE A 124 -4.72 -17.46 -3.11
C PHE A 124 -3.19 -17.33 -2.94
N LEU A 125 -2.41 -17.87 -3.89
CA LEU A 125 -0.95 -17.78 -3.90
C LEU A 125 -0.42 -16.38 -4.24
N SER A 126 -1.27 -15.47 -4.72
CA SER A 126 -0.90 -14.06 -4.91
C SER A 126 -0.93 -13.23 -3.63
N TYR A 127 -1.33 -13.84 -2.49
CA TYR A 127 -1.42 -13.23 -1.16
C TYR A 127 -2.05 -11.82 -1.15
N PRO A 128 -3.27 -11.66 -1.71
CA PRO A 128 -3.96 -10.39 -1.69
C PRO A 128 -4.44 -10.09 -0.26
N HIS A 129 -4.14 -8.89 0.23
CA HIS A 129 -4.63 -8.41 1.52
C HIS A 129 -5.60 -7.25 1.30
N VAL A 130 -6.67 -7.22 2.09
CA VAL A 130 -7.61 -6.11 2.15
C VAL A 130 -7.48 -5.48 3.53
N THR A 131 -7.18 -4.18 3.57
CA THR A 131 -7.12 -3.42 4.80
C THR A 131 -8.45 -2.71 5.02
N SER A 132 -9.11 -2.99 6.15
CA SER A 132 -10.23 -2.16 6.64
C SER A 132 -9.66 -1.04 7.51
N VAL A 133 -10.14 0.18 7.32
CA VAL A 133 -9.69 1.35 8.09
C VAL A 133 -10.88 1.87 8.89
N ASP A 134 -10.80 1.72 10.21
CA ASP A 134 -11.84 2.15 11.13
C ASP A 134 -11.33 3.33 11.98
N ALA A 135 -12.17 4.35 12.14
CA ALA A 135 -11.90 5.49 13.02
C ALA A 135 -12.69 5.30 14.33
N VAL A 136 -11.98 5.02 15.42
CA VAL A 136 -12.58 4.84 16.75
C VAL A 136 -12.25 6.05 17.63
N MET A 137 -13.26 6.58 18.31
CA MET A 137 -13.07 7.68 19.27
C MET A 137 -12.63 7.10 20.62
N SER A 138 -11.42 7.44 21.05
CA SER A 138 -10.86 7.03 22.34
C SER A 138 -10.87 8.20 23.33
N GLY A 139 -11.26 7.95 24.59
CA GLY A 139 -11.29 8.98 25.63
C GLY A 139 -9.92 9.44 26.15
N SER A 140 -8.86 8.70 25.84
CA SER A 140 -7.47 9.04 26.17
C SER A 140 -6.54 8.51 25.09
N LEU A 141 -5.61 9.35 24.63
CA LEU A 141 -4.56 9.00 23.68
C LEU A 141 -3.21 9.45 24.23
N VAL A 142 -2.16 8.72 23.86
CA VAL A 142 -0.79 9.12 24.18
C VAL A 142 -0.41 10.31 23.29
N PHE A 143 0.06 11.38 23.91
CA PHE A 143 0.53 12.55 23.16
C PHE A 143 1.82 12.20 22.41
N PRO A 144 1.90 12.51 21.10
CA PRO A 144 3.05 12.13 20.29
C PRO A 144 4.30 12.92 20.69
N ALA A 145 5.46 12.40 20.28
CA ALA A 145 6.69 13.16 20.34
C ALA A 145 6.62 14.34 19.35
N VAL A 146 6.82 15.56 19.85
CA VAL A 146 6.88 16.77 19.03
C VAL A 146 8.34 17.20 18.91
N THR A 147 8.87 17.17 17.69
CA THR A 147 10.22 17.64 17.39
C THR A 147 10.14 19.01 16.75
N VAL A 148 10.81 19.99 17.35
CA VAL A 148 10.86 21.37 16.86
C VAL A 148 12.31 21.73 16.57
N CYS A 149 12.59 22.16 15.34
CA CYS A 149 13.90 22.64 14.91
C CYS A 149 13.75 24.04 14.30
N ASN A 150 14.67 24.94 14.61
CA ASN A 150 14.76 26.21 13.90
C ASN A 150 15.25 25.96 12.47
N LEU A 151 14.63 26.59 11.48
CA LEU A 151 15.07 26.51 10.08
C LEU A 151 16.46 27.10 9.89
N ASN A 152 16.80 28.13 10.69
CA ASN A 152 18.18 28.57 10.79
C ASN A 152 18.95 27.59 11.67
N ALA A 153 19.87 26.83 11.08
CA ALA A 153 20.67 25.84 11.80
C ALA A 153 21.61 26.46 12.85
N TYR A 154 22.13 27.67 12.62
CA TYR A 154 23.25 28.22 13.39
C TYR A 154 23.03 29.69 13.78
N ARG A 155 23.39 30.05 15.02
CA ARG A 155 23.39 31.43 15.48
C ARG A 155 24.64 32.17 14.98
N PHE A 156 24.44 33.17 14.13
CA PHE A 156 25.53 33.95 13.52
C PHE A 156 26.48 34.56 14.58
N SER A 157 25.93 35.03 15.70
CA SER A 157 26.67 35.64 16.80
C SER A 157 27.60 34.67 17.55
N ARG A 158 27.39 33.36 17.43
CA ARG A 158 28.18 32.31 18.10
C ARG A 158 29.28 31.72 17.21
N LEU A 159 29.33 32.12 15.94
CA LEU A 159 30.37 31.66 15.00
C LEU A 159 31.74 32.25 15.37
N SER A 160 32.74 31.39 15.46
CA SER A 160 34.13 31.78 15.70
C SER A 160 34.96 31.78 14.41
N ARG A 161 36.16 32.37 14.47
CA ARG A 161 37.13 32.31 13.37
C ARG A 161 37.52 30.86 13.02
N ASN A 162 37.64 29.98 14.01
CA ASN A 162 37.95 28.56 13.75
C ASN A 162 36.81 27.88 12.99
N ASP A 163 35.56 28.21 13.34
CA ASP A 163 34.38 27.61 12.70
C ASP A 163 34.29 28.05 11.23
N LEU A 164 34.52 29.33 10.93
CA LEU A 164 34.57 29.79 9.54
C LEU A 164 35.74 29.20 8.77
N TYR A 165 36.88 28.95 9.41
CA TYR A 165 38.02 28.30 8.75
C TYR A 165 37.70 26.88 8.29
N HIS A 166 37.00 26.09 9.12
CA HIS A 166 36.72 24.67 8.83
C HIS A 166 35.38 24.42 8.14
N ALA A 167 34.35 25.21 8.46
CA ALA A 167 32.98 25.03 7.99
C ALA A 167 32.45 26.22 7.18
N GLY A 168 33.24 27.28 6.95
CA GLY A 168 32.76 28.48 6.24
C GLY A 168 32.27 28.20 4.82
N GLU A 169 32.95 27.31 4.10
CA GLU A 169 32.51 26.83 2.77
C GLU A 169 31.21 26.01 2.87
N LEU A 170 31.12 25.09 3.84
CA LEU A 170 29.91 24.29 4.09
C LEU A 170 28.69 25.16 4.42
N LEU A 171 28.92 26.29 5.11
CA LEU A 171 27.88 27.26 5.47
C LEU A 171 27.57 28.25 4.33
N ALA A 172 28.24 28.15 3.17
CA ALA A 172 28.18 29.10 2.07
C ALA A 172 28.49 30.56 2.50
N LEU A 173 29.26 30.73 3.57
CA LEU A 173 29.71 32.05 4.03
C LEU A 173 31.06 32.43 3.45
N LEU A 174 31.84 31.44 3.01
CA LEU A 174 33.13 31.61 2.35
C LEU A 174 33.20 30.74 1.08
N ASP A 175 34.01 31.15 0.13
CA ASP A 175 34.35 30.36 -1.05
C ASP A 175 35.52 29.38 -0.77
N VAL A 176 35.91 28.62 -1.80
CA VAL A 176 37.05 27.68 -1.76
C VAL A 176 38.38 28.37 -1.42
N HIS A 177 38.47 29.68 -1.62
CA HIS A 177 39.65 30.50 -1.31
C HIS A 177 39.55 31.20 0.05
N LEU A 178 38.57 30.83 0.89
CA LEU A 178 38.31 31.41 2.21
C LEU A 178 37.99 32.91 2.16
N ARG A 179 37.33 33.37 1.09
CA ARG A 179 36.86 34.75 0.90
C ARG A 179 35.34 34.83 0.94
N ILE A 180 34.83 36.00 1.31
CA ILE A 180 33.39 36.27 1.38
C ILE A 180 32.87 36.42 -0.06
N PRO A 181 31.91 35.57 -0.50
CA PRO A 181 31.28 35.71 -1.81
C PRO A 181 30.36 36.95 -1.83
N GLU A 182 30.27 37.60 -2.98
CA GLU A 182 29.44 38.80 -3.23
C GLU A 182 29.22 39.75 -2.03
N PRO A 183 30.27 40.41 -1.50
CA PRO A 183 30.17 41.25 -0.29
C PRO A 183 29.15 42.40 -0.41
N GLN A 184 28.82 42.82 -1.62
CA GLN A 184 27.83 43.86 -1.90
C GLN A 184 26.39 43.48 -1.57
N LEU A 185 26.07 42.20 -1.45
CA LEU A 185 24.72 41.71 -1.11
C LEU A 185 24.50 41.58 0.41
N ALA A 186 25.58 41.60 1.19
CA ALA A 186 25.50 41.47 2.64
C ALA A 186 25.17 42.81 3.30
N GLU A 187 24.35 42.76 4.35
CA GLU A 187 24.14 43.94 5.18
C GLU A 187 25.46 44.40 5.82
N PRO A 188 25.67 45.72 6.04
CA PRO A 188 26.95 46.25 6.51
C PRO A 188 27.43 45.62 7.83
N HIS A 189 26.49 45.31 8.73
CA HIS A 189 26.80 44.72 10.02
C HIS A 189 27.25 43.25 9.91
N VAL A 190 26.63 42.49 9.00
CA VAL A 190 27.02 41.10 8.70
C VAL A 190 28.37 41.07 8.03
N LEU A 191 28.58 41.97 7.05
CA LEU A 191 29.85 42.08 6.34
C LEU A 191 31.00 42.45 7.28
N ALA A 192 30.78 43.38 8.22
CA ALA A 192 31.77 43.73 9.23
C ALA A 192 32.12 42.52 10.13
N PHE A 193 31.11 41.76 10.57
CA PHE A 193 31.33 40.53 11.36
C PHE A 193 32.14 39.50 10.57
N LEU A 194 31.76 39.23 9.32
CA LEU A 194 32.46 38.27 8.47
C LEU A 194 33.88 38.72 8.17
N THR A 195 34.11 40.00 7.91
CA THR A 195 35.45 40.55 7.61
C THR A 195 36.39 40.42 8.81
N ASP A 196 35.89 40.67 10.02
CA ASP A 196 36.66 40.46 11.26
C ASP A 196 36.99 38.98 11.47
N LYS A 197 36.00 38.10 11.33
CA LYS A 197 36.17 36.68 11.63
C LYS A 197 36.90 35.91 10.52
N ALA A 198 36.76 36.29 9.26
CA ALA A 198 37.39 35.64 8.10
C ALA A 198 38.81 36.14 7.78
N ASN A 199 39.45 36.90 8.68
CA ASN A 199 40.87 37.24 8.52
C ASN A 199 41.78 36.09 8.98
N PHE A 200 42.28 35.32 8.01
CA PHE A 200 43.13 34.14 8.24
C PHE A 200 44.64 34.36 8.03
N THR A 201 45.09 35.59 7.74
CA THR A 201 46.49 35.91 7.34
C THR A 201 47.56 35.44 8.34
N ALA A 202 47.26 35.44 9.63
CA ALA A 202 48.14 34.96 10.71
C ALA A 202 47.44 33.95 11.63
N TYR A 203 46.48 33.19 11.10
CA TYR A 203 45.67 32.29 11.90
C TYR A 203 46.29 30.89 12.03
N ARG A 204 46.28 30.33 13.25
CA ARG A 204 46.63 28.93 13.51
C ARG A 204 45.34 28.14 13.80
N PRO A 205 44.94 27.21 12.91
CA PRO A 205 43.74 26.41 13.09
C PRO A 205 43.79 25.58 14.36
N LYS A 206 42.67 25.50 15.07
CA LYS A 206 42.48 24.63 16.23
C LYS A 206 41.72 23.37 15.81
N PRO A 207 41.83 22.27 16.58
CA PRO A 207 41.00 21.08 16.36
C PRO A 207 39.53 21.45 16.27
N PHE A 208 38.81 20.80 15.36
CA PHE A 208 37.42 21.09 15.06
C PHE A 208 36.60 19.80 15.07
N SER A 209 35.40 19.87 15.66
CA SER A 209 34.44 18.78 15.70
C SER A 209 33.07 19.32 15.33
N MET A 210 32.44 18.71 14.32
CA MET A 210 31.10 19.10 13.88
C MET A 210 30.05 18.97 14.98
N ARG A 211 30.24 18.02 15.90
CA ARG A 211 29.33 17.83 17.05
C ARG A 211 29.42 19.01 18.02
N GLU A 212 30.65 19.36 18.43
CA GLU A 212 30.88 20.51 19.33
C GLU A 212 30.39 21.81 18.69
N PHE A 213 30.68 21.98 17.40
CA PHE A 213 30.24 23.12 16.62
C PHE A 213 28.70 23.26 16.61
N THR A 214 27.98 22.17 16.34
CA THR A 214 26.51 22.18 16.29
C THR A 214 25.91 22.40 17.67
N GLU A 215 26.43 21.75 18.72
CA GLU A 215 25.96 21.90 20.10
C GLU A 215 26.17 23.34 20.62
N ARG A 216 27.29 23.99 20.27
CA ARG A 216 27.61 25.36 20.72
C ARG A 216 26.91 26.44 19.91
N VAL A 217 26.89 26.31 18.58
CA VAL A 217 26.42 27.37 17.66
C VAL A 217 24.93 27.22 17.35
N GLY A 218 24.37 26.02 17.45
CA GLY A 218 22.95 25.75 17.31
C GLY A 218 22.09 26.59 18.27
N HIS A 219 20.79 26.71 17.96
CA HIS A 219 19.87 27.49 18.78
C HIS A 219 19.57 26.78 20.11
N ASP A 220 19.65 27.54 21.21
CA ASP A 220 19.28 27.03 22.54
C ASP A 220 17.77 27.20 22.72
N LEU A 221 17.08 26.10 23.03
CA LEU A 221 15.63 26.11 23.27
C LEU A 221 15.27 27.05 24.43
N LYS A 222 16.15 27.21 25.42
CA LYS A 222 15.95 28.12 26.54
C LYS A 222 15.78 29.58 26.09
N GLU A 223 16.44 29.98 25.00
CA GLU A 223 16.34 31.35 24.45
C GLU A 223 15.16 31.48 23.48
N MET A 224 14.77 30.40 22.78
CA MET A 224 13.67 30.42 21.81
C MET A 224 12.28 30.28 22.46
N MET A 225 12.18 29.51 23.54
CA MET A 225 10.91 29.13 24.14
C MET A 225 10.44 30.18 25.14
N LEU A 226 9.52 31.04 24.71
CA LEU A 226 8.94 32.10 25.55
C LEU A 226 7.90 31.57 26.54
N TYR A 227 7.12 30.56 26.14
CA TYR A 227 6.04 29.99 26.93
C TYR A 227 5.76 28.55 26.49
N CYS A 228 5.46 27.68 27.45
CA CYS A 228 5.12 26.29 27.22
C CYS A 228 4.05 25.84 28.20
N ARG A 229 2.96 25.26 27.69
CA ARG A 229 1.90 24.68 28.51
C ARG A 229 1.31 23.44 27.86
N TYR A 230 1.23 22.36 28.62
CA TYR A 230 0.65 21.10 28.19
C TYR A 230 -0.43 20.66 29.18
N GLN A 231 -1.65 20.42 28.69
CA GLN A 231 -2.83 20.07 29.52
C GLN A 231 -3.04 20.99 30.74
N GLY A 232 -2.75 22.28 30.60
CA GLY A 232 -2.91 23.23 31.69
C GLY A 232 -1.72 23.34 32.65
N GLN A 233 -0.70 22.48 32.54
CA GLN A 233 0.54 22.53 33.33
C GLN A 233 1.66 23.25 32.59
N GLU A 234 2.44 24.07 33.29
CA GLU A 234 3.60 24.76 32.71
C GLU A 234 4.73 23.76 32.44
N CYS A 235 5.39 23.92 31.29
CA CYS A 235 6.57 23.13 30.90
C CYS A 235 7.79 24.03 30.70
N SER A 236 8.98 23.43 30.76
CA SER A 236 10.27 24.10 30.64
C SER A 236 11.13 23.50 29.53
N HIS A 237 12.21 24.19 29.16
CA HIS A 237 13.21 23.69 28.20
C HIS A 237 13.86 22.38 28.66
N LYS A 238 13.82 22.08 29.96
CA LYS A 238 14.30 20.83 30.55
C LYS A 238 13.44 19.60 30.21
N ASP A 239 12.18 19.82 29.81
CA ASP A 239 11.26 18.75 29.41
C ASP A 239 11.50 18.30 27.95
N PHE A 240 12.38 19.01 27.24
CA PHE A 240 12.79 18.69 25.88
C PHE A 240 14.16 18.02 25.88
N LYS A 241 14.32 17.01 25.05
CA LYS A 241 15.59 16.29 24.86
C LYS A 241 16.38 16.92 23.71
N ILE A 242 17.69 17.05 23.92
CA ILE A 242 18.68 17.51 22.93
C ILE A 242 19.43 16.28 22.41
#